data_AF-A0A9E3FFU6-F1
#
_entry.id   AF-A0A9E3FFU6-F1
#
_cell.length_a   1.000
_cell.length_b   1.000
_cell.length_c   1.000
_cell.angle_alpha   90.00
_cell.angle_beta   90.00
_cell.angle_gamma   90.00
#
_symmetry.space_group_name_H-M   'P 1'
#
loop_
_entity.id
_entity.type
_entity.pdbx_description
1 polymer ?
#
loop_
_entity_poly.entity_id
_entity_poly.type
_entity_poly.pdbx_seq_one_letter_code
_entity_poly.pdbx_strand_id
1 'polypeptide(L)'
;MPTYLDVPTAHTPPGGYGATMPGPILDGCDDPLADGAPDLRGLWRVLDLRADDGTVLSHDHPMWQHIERIEQAGDRVVITAGGVVHDMRADGTYENGVNDVAALDHATPISVAASFEAGALVLRPQGMPGVEIRRWYDGDHLMWRYHTAFTARLARE
;
A
#
# COMPACT_ATOMS: atom_id res chain seq x y z
N MET A 1 18.95 -4.13 17.65
CA MET A 1 17.55 -4.14 17.19
C MET A 1 17.56 -4.92 15.87
N PRO A 2 16.58 -5.78 15.59
CA PRO A 2 16.50 -6.41 14.27
C PRO A 2 16.32 -5.33 13.22
N THR A 3 17.06 -5.44 12.12
CA THR A 3 16.83 -4.59 10.94
C THR A 3 15.65 -5.15 10.15
N TYR A 4 15.05 -4.35 9.28
CA TYR A 4 14.01 -4.85 8.38
C TYR A 4 14.50 -5.98 7.48
N LEU A 5 15.82 -6.15 7.28
CA LEU A 5 16.39 -7.26 6.50
C LEU A 5 16.32 -8.60 7.24
N ASP A 6 16.20 -8.57 8.57
CA ASP A 6 16.11 -9.77 9.40
C ASP A 6 14.66 -10.31 9.47
N VAL A 7 13.68 -9.51 9.08
CA VAL A 7 12.27 -9.89 9.04
C VAL A 7 11.98 -10.55 7.69
N PRO A 8 11.48 -11.81 7.63
CA PRO A 8 11.09 -12.42 6.36
C PRO A 8 10.01 -11.61 5.63
N THR A 9 9.99 -11.64 4.30
CA THR A 9 8.89 -11.06 3.50
C THR A 9 7.57 -11.73 3.87
N ALA A 10 6.57 -10.93 4.26
CA ALA A 10 5.23 -11.42 4.51
C ALA A 10 4.45 -11.59 3.21
N HIS A 11 3.56 -12.57 3.18
CA HIS A 11 2.65 -12.82 2.06
C HIS A 11 1.22 -12.93 2.58
N THR A 12 0.26 -12.62 1.71
CA THR A 12 -1.15 -12.81 2.02
C THR A 12 -1.43 -14.30 2.28
N PRO A 13 -2.10 -14.66 3.40
CA PRO A 13 -2.55 -16.03 3.63
C PRO A 13 -3.50 -16.53 2.53
N PRO A 14 -3.56 -17.85 2.23
CA PRO A 14 -4.51 -18.37 1.25
C PRO A 14 -5.95 -17.95 1.55
N GLY A 15 -6.61 -17.26 0.62
CA GLY A 15 -7.97 -16.73 0.78
C GLY A 15 -8.05 -15.41 1.58
N GLY A 16 -6.92 -14.75 1.82
CA GLY A 16 -6.82 -13.49 2.55
C GLY A 16 -6.70 -13.67 4.06
N TYR A 17 -6.39 -12.58 4.77
CA TYR A 17 -6.27 -12.60 6.25
C TYR A 17 -7.63 -12.67 6.98
N GLY A 18 -8.75 -12.67 6.27
CA GLY A 18 -10.10 -12.73 6.83
C GLY A 18 -10.56 -11.42 7.49
N ALA A 19 -11.29 -11.52 8.60
CA ALA A 19 -11.94 -10.37 9.24
C ALA A 19 -11.00 -9.51 10.10
N THR A 20 -9.88 -10.08 10.57
CA THR A 20 -8.98 -9.41 11.51
C THR A 20 -7.65 -9.13 10.83
N MET A 21 -7.27 -7.86 10.82
CA MET A 21 -5.95 -7.46 10.34
C MET A 21 -4.85 -8.15 11.18
N PRO A 22 -3.85 -8.80 10.58
CA PRO A 22 -2.74 -9.37 11.33
C PRO A 22 -1.96 -8.27 12.08
N GLY A 23 -1.15 -8.68 13.06
CA GLY A 23 -0.24 -7.76 13.76
C GLY A 23 0.76 -7.09 12.80
N PRO A 24 1.42 -6.00 13.22
CA PRO A 24 2.43 -5.33 12.40
C PRO A 24 3.59 -6.28 12.05
N ILE A 25 4.02 -6.26 10.80
CA ILE A 25 5.10 -7.11 10.27
C ILE A 25 6.47 -6.53 10.63
N LEU A 26 6.61 -5.20 10.60
CA LEU A 26 7.85 -4.49 10.88
C LEU A 26 7.95 -4.01 12.34
N ASP A 27 7.21 -4.64 13.25
CA ASP A 27 7.26 -4.29 14.66
C ASP A 27 8.68 -4.45 15.22
N GLY A 28 9.17 -3.40 15.88
CA GLY A 28 10.53 -3.37 16.43
C GLY A 28 11.66 -3.08 15.45
N CYS A 29 11.40 -2.88 14.15
CA CYS A 29 12.39 -2.32 13.23
C CYS A 29 12.57 -0.82 13.49
N ASP A 30 13.81 -0.37 13.65
CA ASP A 30 14.18 1.03 13.91
C ASP A 30 15.02 1.67 12.79
N ASP A 31 15.11 0.99 11.64
CA ASP A 31 15.84 1.49 10.48
C ASP A 31 15.29 2.86 10.02
N PRO A 32 16.15 3.86 9.79
CA PRO A 32 15.71 5.12 9.21
C PRO A 32 15.09 4.87 7.84
N LEU A 33 14.07 5.66 7.47
CA LEU A 33 13.49 5.60 6.14
C LEU A 33 14.54 5.94 5.08
N ALA A 34 14.46 5.27 3.93
CA ALA A 34 15.36 5.54 2.81
C ALA A 34 15.24 6.99 2.32
N ASP A 35 16.32 7.51 1.74
CA ASP A 35 16.36 8.87 1.21
C ASP A 35 15.22 9.11 0.19
N GLY A 36 14.47 10.19 0.39
CA GLY A 36 13.33 10.56 -0.47
C GLY A 36 12.05 9.76 -0.22
N ALA A 37 12.05 8.79 0.70
CA ALA A 37 10.83 8.09 1.10
C ALA A 37 9.90 9.02 1.89
N PRO A 38 8.61 9.16 1.51
CA PRO A 38 7.62 9.78 2.37
C PRO A 38 7.33 8.89 3.59
N ASP A 39 7.07 9.50 4.75
CA ASP A 39 6.71 8.80 5.99
C ASP A 39 5.20 8.51 6.06
N LEU A 40 4.75 7.54 5.29
CA LEU A 40 3.35 7.10 5.17
C LEU A 40 2.88 6.21 6.32
N ARG A 41 3.74 5.94 7.33
CA ARG A 41 3.44 5.01 8.42
C ARG A 41 2.18 5.42 9.17
N GLY A 42 1.27 4.49 9.42
CA GLY A 42 0.05 4.75 10.17
C GLY A 42 -1.09 3.81 9.84
N LEU A 43 -2.20 3.99 10.56
CA LEU A 43 -3.50 3.41 10.24
C LEU A 43 -4.36 4.50 9.60
N TRP A 44 -4.93 4.22 8.43
CA TRP A 44 -5.59 5.18 7.58
C TRP A 44 -6.99 4.71 7.20
N ARG A 45 -7.98 5.59 7.29
CA ARG A 45 -9.36 5.33 6.88
C ARG A 45 -9.81 6.32 5.81
N VAL A 46 -10.53 5.83 4.80
CA VAL A 46 -11.12 6.67 3.74
C VAL A 46 -12.12 7.69 4.31
N LEU A 47 -11.93 8.96 3.94
CA LEU A 47 -12.82 10.09 4.23
C LEU A 47 -13.54 10.63 3.00
N ASP A 48 -12.91 10.52 1.82
CA ASP A 48 -13.47 10.99 0.55
C ASP A 48 -12.97 10.10 -0.57
N LEU A 49 -13.82 9.84 -1.56
CA LEU A 49 -13.54 8.96 -2.68
C LEU A 49 -14.05 9.58 -3.97
N ARG A 50 -13.15 9.77 -4.94
CA ARG A 50 -13.44 10.49 -6.20
C ARG A 50 -13.01 9.70 -7.42
N ALA A 51 -13.74 9.85 -8.51
CA ALA A 51 -13.31 9.45 -9.85
C ALA A 51 -12.23 10.41 -10.39
N ASP A 52 -11.62 10.07 -11.52
CA ASP A 52 -10.55 10.86 -12.15
C ASP A 52 -11.00 12.25 -12.60
N ASP A 53 -12.30 12.41 -12.93
CA ASP A 53 -12.91 13.69 -13.29
C ASP A 53 -13.28 14.56 -12.07
N GLY A 54 -12.98 14.09 -10.85
CA GLY A 54 -13.26 14.79 -9.59
C GLY A 54 -14.65 14.51 -9.00
N THR A 55 -15.50 13.74 -9.68
CA THR A 55 -16.83 13.34 -9.20
C THR A 55 -16.70 12.48 -7.94
N VAL A 56 -17.46 12.81 -6.91
CA VAL A 56 -17.55 11.98 -5.69
C VAL A 56 -18.25 10.66 -6.02
N LEU A 57 -17.61 9.54 -5.72
CA LEU A 57 -18.17 8.21 -5.95
C LEU A 57 -19.32 7.91 -4.98
N SER A 58 -20.26 7.06 -5.40
CA SER A 58 -21.40 6.65 -4.55
C SER A 58 -20.92 6.13 -3.20
N HIS A 59 -21.62 6.48 -2.12
CA HIS A 59 -21.30 6.04 -0.76
C HIS A 59 -21.47 4.52 -0.56
N ASP A 60 -22.17 3.84 -1.47
CA ASP A 60 -22.27 2.38 -1.49
C ASP A 60 -21.01 1.70 -2.06
N HIS A 61 -20.05 2.46 -2.59
CA HIS A 61 -18.82 1.91 -3.11
C HIS A 61 -17.99 1.27 -1.97
N PRO A 62 -17.50 0.02 -2.12
CA PRO A 62 -16.88 -0.72 -1.02
C PRO A 62 -15.64 -0.03 -0.43
N MET A 63 -14.96 0.79 -1.24
CA MET A 63 -13.80 1.57 -0.80
C MET A 63 -14.11 2.60 0.29
N TRP A 64 -15.37 3.00 0.51
CA TRP A 64 -15.72 3.85 1.65
C TRP A 64 -15.47 3.17 3.02
N GLN A 65 -15.42 1.84 3.06
CA GLN A 65 -15.09 1.07 4.26
C GLN A 65 -13.61 0.70 4.36
N HIS A 66 -12.79 1.20 3.44
CA HIS A 66 -11.39 0.83 3.38
C HIS A 66 -10.60 1.44 4.54
N ILE A 67 -9.82 0.56 5.18
CA ILE A 67 -8.82 0.90 6.18
C ILE A 67 -7.52 0.24 5.72
N GLU A 68 -6.42 1.00 5.71
CA GLU A 68 -5.08 0.47 5.45
C GLU A 68 -4.11 0.79 6.57
N ARG A 69 -3.30 -0.20 6.95
CA ARG A 69 -2.11 0.02 7.76
C ARG A 69 -0.89 0.04 6.84
N ILE A 70 -0.08 1.08 6.96
CA ILE A 70 1.21 1.19 6.28
C ILE A 70 2.32 1.15 7.32
N GLU A 71 3.29 0.29 7.09
CA GLU A 71 4.51 0.13 7.89
C GLU A 71 5.72 0.38 7.00
N GLN A 72 6.77 1.02 7.52
CA GLN A 72 7.99 1.31 6.76
C GLN A 72 9.23 1.23 7.64
N ALA A 73 10.31 0.70 7.06
CA ALA A 73 11.65 0.67 7.63
C ALA A 73 12.65 0.59 6.48
N GLY A 74 13.62 1.52 6.41
CA GLY A 74 14.44 1.68 5.20
C GLY A 74 13.58 1.99 3.97
N ASP A 75 13.80 1.23 2.90
CA ASP A 75 13.00 1.19 1.67
C ASP A 75 11.95 0.06 1.67
N ARG A 76 11.72 -0.63 2.79
CA ARG A 76 10.66 -1.63 2.90
C ARG A 76 9.34 -0.95 3.24
N VAL A 77 8.27 -1.41 2.61
CA VAL A 77 6.90 -0.98 2.87
C VAL A 77 6.01 -2.20 3.01
N VAL A 78 5.21 -2.26 4.07
CA VAL A 78 4.14 -3.27 4.21
C VAL A 78 2.81 -2.54 4.24
N ILE A 79 1.92 -2.91 3.33
CA ILE A 79 0.54 -2.41 3.28
C ILE A 79 -0.39 -3.56 3.61
N THR A 80 -1.08 -3.43 4.74
CA THR A 80 -2.11 -4.39 5.16
C THR A 80 -3.49 -3.75 5.02
N ALA A 81 -4.29 -4.25 4.08
CA ALA A 81 -5.62 -3.73 3.79
C ALA A 81 -6.44 -4.71 2.95
N GLY A 82 -7.77 -4.59 2.93
CA GLY A 82 -8.61 -5.31 1.96
C GLY A 82 -8.45 -6.84 1.94
N GLY A 83 -7.99 -7.46 3.03
CA GLY A 83 -7.73 -8.90 3.12
C GLY A 83 -6.32 -9.33 2.71
N VAL A 84 -5.45 -8.41 2.27
CA VAL A 84 -4.08 -8.70 1.83
C VAL A 84 -3.00 -8.10 2.74
N VAL A 85 -1.82 -8.72 2.73
CA VAL A 85 -0.57 -8.19 3.30
C VAL A 85 0.43 -8.07 2.16
N HIS A 86 0.54 -6.89 1.57
CA HIS A 86 1.50 -6.63 0.51
C HIS A 86 2.79 -6.06 1.09
N ASP A 87 3.82 -6.88 1.09
CA ASP A 87 5.17 -6.57 1.55
C ASP A 87 6.10 -6.40 0.36
N MET A 88 6.85 -5.30 0.34
CA MET A 88 7.64 -4.91 -0.83
C MET A 88 8.83 -4.02 -0.45
N ARG A 89 9.81 -3.97 -1.34
CA ARG A 89 10.93 -3.04 -1.35
C ARG A 89 10.69 -2.00 -2.43
N ALA A 90 10.89 -0.74 -2.08
CA ALA A 90 10.70 0.39 -2.99
C ALA A 90 11.97 0.67 -3.84
N ASP A 91 12.56 -0.38 -4.43
CA ASP A 91 13.82 -0.33 -5.18
C ASP A 91 13.65 -0.31 -6.71
N GLY A 92 12.40 -0.27 -7.19
CA GLY A 92 12.05 -0.23 -8.60
C GLY A 92 12.04 -1.59 -9.30
N THR A 93 12.33 -2.69 -8.60
CA THR A 93 12.36 -4.03 -9.17
C THR A 93 11.06 -4.80 -8.96
N TYR A 94 10.76 -5.74 -9.86
CA TYR A 94 9.69 -6.70 -9.66
C TYR A 94 10.08 -7.81 -8.67
N GLU A 95 11.36 -8.19 -8.63
CA GLU A 95 11.87 -9.27 -7.77
C GLU A 95 11.64 -8.97 -6.29
N ASN A 96 11.92 -7.73 -5.86
CA ASN A 96 11.73 -7.30 -4.49
C ASN A 96 10.42 -6.52 -4.28
N GLY A 97 9.59 -6.39 -5.33
CA GLY A 97 8.29 -5.74 -5.29
C GLY A 97 7.22 -6.59 -4.59
N VAL A 98 5.95 -6.25 -4.81
CA VAL A 98 4.83 -7.10 -4.35
C VAL A 98 4.79 -8.32 -5.24
N ASN A 99 5.15 -9.49 -4.69
CA ASN A 99 4.96 -10.79 -5.31
C ASN A 99 4.00 -11.60 -4.43
N ASP A 100 2.71 -11.43 -4.71
CA ASP A 100 1.62 -11.89 -3.85
C ASP A 100 0.35 -12.15 -4.70
N VAL A 101 -0.82 -12.14 -4.09
CA VAL A 101 -2.12 -12.29 -4.78
C VAL A 101 -2.91 -10.98 -4.84
N ALA A 102 -3.78 -10.81 -5.84
CA ALA A 102 -4.62 -9.63 -5.97
C ALA A 102 -5.63 -9.52 -4.81
N ALA A 103 -5.82 -8.30 -4.28
CA ALA A 103 -6.83 -8.04 -3.23
C ALA A 103 -8.28 -8.25 -3.68
N LEU A 104 -8.54 -8.37 -4.99
CA LEU A 104 -9.87 -8.58 -5.54
C LEU A 104 -10.42 -9.98 -5.26
N ASP A 105 -9.55 -11.00 -5.28
CA ASP A 105 -9.95 -12.41 -5.17
C ASP A 105 -9.07 -13.23 -4.22
N HIS A 106 -8.00 -12.64 -3.68
CA HIS A 106 -7.02 -13.27 -2.79
C HIS A 106 -6.40 -14.55 -3.38
N ALA A 107 -6.35 -14.65 -4.71
CA ALA A 107 -5.91 -15.85 -5.41
C ALA A 107 -5.08 -15.57 -6.67
N THR A 108 -5.43 -14.57 -7.47
CA THR A 108 -4.73 -14.26 -8.72
C THR A 108 -3.32 -13.74 -8.42
N PRO A 109 -2.24 -14.40 -8.86
CA PRO A 109 -0.88 -13.91 -8.62
C PRO A 109 -0.63 -12.57 -9.29
N ILE A 110 0.08 -11.69 -8.59
CA ILE A 110 0.53 -10.39 -9.07
C ILE A 110 2.03 -10.21 -8.83
N SER A 111 2.67 -9.44 -9.71
CA SER A 111 4.00 -8.89 -9.51
C SER A 111 3.96 -7.39 -9.74
N VAL A 112 4.41 -6.59 -8.78
CA VAL A 112 4.29 -5.12 -8.80
C VAL A 112 5.58 -4.49 -8.31
N ALA A 113 6.25 -3.74 -9.16
CA ALA A 113 7.43 -2.96 -8.75
C ALA A 113 6.98 -1.76 -7.91
N ALA A 114 7.72 -1.46 -6.83
CA ALA A 114 7.49 -0.30 -5.98
C ALA A 114 8.70 0.64 -6.01
N SER A 115 8.46 1.94 -5.90
CA SER A 115 9.53 2.96 -5.90
C SER A 115 9.06 4.22 -5.16
N PHE A 116 10.00 4.98 -4.60
CA PHE A 116 9.73 6.31 -4.09
C PHE A 116 10.07 7.37 -5.14
N GLU A 117 9.09 8.19 -5.50
CA GLU A 117 9.22 9.20 -6.54
C GLU A 117 8.50 10.49 -6.15
N ALA A 118 9.26 11.59 -6.07
CA ALA A 118 8.73 12.92 -5.78
C ALA A 118 7.82 12.96 -4.53
N GLY A 119 8.24 12.31 -3.44
CA GLY A 119 7.49 12.26 -2.18
C GLY A 119 6.27 11.34 -2.20
N ALA A 120 6.16 10.45 -3.19
CA ALA A 120 5.11 9.44 -3.29
C ALA A 120 5.70 8.03 -3.34
N LEU A 121 4.97 7.07 -2.77
CA LEU A 121 5.14 5.66 -3.08
C LEU A 121 4.38 5.35 -4.38
N VAL A 122 5.08 4.83 -5.39
CA VAL A 122 4.52 4.50 -6.72
C VAL A 122 4.68 3.02 -7.00
N LEU A 123 3.57 2.36 -7.29
CA LEU A 123 3.46 0.94 -7.61
C LEU A 123 3.10 0.76 -9.08
N ARG A 124 3.80 -0.15 -9.77
CA ARG A 124 3.64 -0.44 -11.20
C ARG A 124 3.45 -1.94 -11.43
N PRO A 125 2.22 -2.40 -11.72
CA PRO A 125 1.95 -3.82 -11.95
C PRO A 125 2.63 -4.32 -13.23
N GLN A 126 3.22 -5.51 -13.16
CA GLN A 126 3.86 -6.16 -14.30
C GLN A 126 2.81 -6.49 -15.37
N GLY A 127 3.13 -6.24 -16.64
CA GLY A 127 2.22 -6.50 -17.76
C GLY A 127 1.11 -5.47 -17.96
N MET A 128 1.06 -4.40 -17.15
CA MET A 128 0.09 -3.31 -17.25
C MET A 128 0.78 -1.96 -17.53
N PRO A 129 1.34 -1.75 -18.73
CA PRO A 129 2.08 -0.53 -19.04
C PRO A 129 1.21 0.72 -18.90
N GLY A 130 1.76 1.75 -18.23
CA GLY A 130 1.06 3.02 -17.97
C GLY A 130 0.16 3.04 -16.73
N VAL A 131 -0.06 1.89 -16.08
CA VAL A 131 -0.81 1.81 -14.82
C VAL A 131 0.12 2.16 -13.65
N GLU A 132 -0.31 3.11 -12.83
CA GLU A 132 0.39 3.52 -11.61
C GLU A 132 -0.61 3.62 -10.46
N ILE A 133 -0.21 3.08 -9.30
CA ILE A 133 -0.91 3.27 -8.04
C ILE A 133 0.00 4.12 -7.15
N ARG A 134 -0.51 5.27 -6.69
CA ARG A 134 0.30 6.27 -5.98
C ARG A 134 -0.24 6.55 -4.60
N ARG A 135 0.65 6.68 -3.62
CA ARG A 135 0.36 7.13 -2.26
C ARG A 135 1.27 8.29 -1.87
N TRP A 136 0.70 9.40 -1.40
CA TRP A 136 1.45 10.59 -1.01
C TRP A 136 0.71 11.39 0.07
N TYR A 137 1.38 12.34 0.71
CA TYR A 137 0.72 13.27 1.63
C TYR A 137 0.17 14.51 0.94
N ASP A 138 -1.03 14.91 1.34
CA ASP A 138 -1.57 16.24 1.10
C ASP A 138 -2.05 16.85 2.43
N GLY A 139 -1.23 17.72 3.01
CA GLY A 139 -1.38 18.19 4.38
C GLY A 139 -1.33 17.01 5.36
N ASP A 140 -2.37 16.88 6.18
CA ASP A 140 -2.49 15.80 7.19
C ASP A 140 -3.10 14.51 6.64
N HIS A 141 -3.43 14.46 5.35
CA HIS A 141 -4.12 13.32 4.74
C HIS A 141 -3.18 12.47 3.92
N LEU A 142 -3.41 11.15 3.97
CA LEU A 142 -2.88 10.24 2.99
C LEU A 142 -3.77 10.27 1.75
N MET A 143 -3.18 10.54 0.60
CA MET A 143 -3.83 10.44 -0.68
C MET A 143 -3.45 9.13 -1.33
N TRP A 144 -4.43 8.38 -1.82
CA TRP A 144 -4.22 7.14 -2.56
C TRP A 144 -4.96 7.18 -3.90
N ARG A 145 -4.20 7.18 -4.99
CA ARG A 145 -4.74 7.12 -6.36
C ARG A 145 -4.50 5.75 -6.95
N TYR A 146 -5.59 5.08 -7.34
CA TYR A 146 -5.53 3.82 -8.09
C TYR A 146 -5.70 4.12 -9.58
N HIS A 147 -4.60 4.50 -10.24
CA HIS A 147 -4.58 4.92 -11.64
C HIS A 147 -5.72 5.91 -11.96
N THR A 148 -6.58 5.58 -12.93
CA THR A 148 -7.78 6.34 -13.32
C THR A 148 -9.06 5.84 -12.65
N ALA A 149 -8.99 4.80 -11.81
CA ALA A 149 -10.17 4.21 -11.20
C ALA A 149 -10.76 5.10 -10.09
N PHE A 150 -9.90 5.56 -9.17
CA PHE A 150 -10.30 6.49 -8.13
C PHE A 150 -9.09 7.18 -7.47
N THR A 151 -9.39 8.26 -6.75
CA THR A 151 -8.53 8.85 -5.71
C THR A 151 -9.28 8.84 -4.39
N ALA A 152 -8.67 8.25 -3.37
CA ALA A 152 -9.13 8.27 -2.00
C ALA A 152 -8.31 9.28 -1.18
N ARG A 153 -8.99 10.05 -0.34
CA ARG A 153 -8.38 10.85 0.73
C ARG A 153 -8.64 10.15 2.04
N LEU A 154 -7.58 9.85 2.79
CA LEU A 154 -7.65 9.10 4.04
C LEU A 154 -7.19 9.96 5.21
N ALA A 155 -7.87 9.80 6.35
CA ALA A 155 -7.42 10.34 7.62
C ALA A 155 -6.70 9.28 8.43
N ARG A 156 -5.77 9.74 9.26
CA ARG A 156 -5.11 8.93 10.27
C ARG A 156 -6.08 8.63 11.42
N GLU A 157 -6.10 7.38 11.87
CA GLU A 157 -6.85 6.93 13.06
C GLU A 157 -6.04 7.11 14.36
#